data_AF-A0A8X8AUJ9-F1
#
_entry.id   AF-A0A8X8AUJ9-F1
#
_cell.length_a   1.000
_cell.length_b   1.000
_cell.length_c   1.000
_cell.angle_alpha   90.00
_cell.angle_beta   90.00
_cell.angle_gamma   90.00
#
_symmetry.space_group_name_H-M   'P 1'
#
loop_
_entity.id
_entity.type
_entity.pdbx_description
1 polymer ?
#
loop_
_entity_poly.entity_id
_entity_poly.type
_entity_poly.pdbx_seq_one_letter_code
_entity_poly.pdbx_strand_id
1 'polypeptide(L)'
;MLKLIDSTMNNCLSPFKDLLTRLNSGSDVPPVSCIVSDASRSFTTDAAEELEIPVVLLWTNSATALMLYLHYQKLIEKGIIPVEDKE
;
A
#
# COMPACT_ATOMS: atom_id res chain seq x y z
N MET A 1 -4.56 -7.91 11.53
CA MET A 1 -4.25 -7.55 10.12
C MET A 1 -4.92 -6.23 9.73
N LEU A 2 -6.25 -6.13 9.63
CA LEU A 2 -6.94 -4.89 9.21
C LEU A 2 -6.62 -3.67 10.07
N LYS A 3 -6.61 -3.81 11.40
CA LYS A 3 -6.23 -2.72 12.33
C LYS A 3 -4.80 -2.20 12.11
N LEU A 4 -3.88 -3.08 11.72
CA LEU A 4 -2.50 -2.67 11.40
C LEU A 4 -2.46 -1.92 10.07
N ILE A 5 -3.23 -2.37 9.08
CA ILE A 5 -3.34 -1.67 7.78
C ILE A 5 -3.88 -0.27 8.01
N ASP A 6 -5.02 -0.16 8.67
CA ASP A 6 -5.65 1.12 9.01
C ASP A 6 -4.70 2.05 9.78
N SER A 7 -4.07 1.54 10.86
CA SER A 7 -3.12 2.34 11.63
C SER A 7 -1.97 2.86 10.77
N THR A 8 -1.34 2.03 9.95
CA THR A 8 -0.22 2.50 9.12
C THR A 8 -0.66 3.42 8.00
N MET A 9 -1.85 3.21 7.41
CA MET A 9 -2.38 4.08 6.36
C MET A 9 -2.61 5.50 6.89
N ASN A 10 -3.04 5.62 8.14
CA ASN A 10 -3.32 6.91 8.76
C ASN A 10 -2.09 7.59 9.38
N ASN A 11 -1.02 6.85 9.70
CA ASN A 11 0.09 7.39 10.50
C ASN A 11 1.47 7.32 9.82
N CYS A 12 1.66 6.54 8.75
CA CYS A 12 2.99 6.29 8.21
C CYS A 12 3.40 7.18 7.04
N LEU A 13 2.48 7.92 6.40
CA LEU A 13 2.83 8.76 5.24
C LEU A 13 3.87 9.84 5.61
N SER A 14 3.61 10.62 6.66
CA SER A 14 4.53 11.67 7.11
C SER A 14 5.92 11.13 7.48
N PRO A 15 6.06 10.16 8.41
CA PRO A 15 7.39 9.66 8.76
C PRO A 15 8.09 8.96 7.60
N PHE A 16 7.35 8.40 6.64
CA PHE A 16 7.93 7.83 5.42
C PHE A 16 8.53 8.92 4.53
N LYS A 17 7.84 10.05 4.32
CA LYS A 17 8.39 11.21 3.59
C LYS A 17 9.59 11.83 4.28
N ASP A 18 9.57 11.92 5.61
CA ASP A 18 10.72 12.40 6.39
C ASP A 18 11.94 11.50 6.18
N LEU A 19 11.74 10.18 6.12
CA LEU A 19 12.80 9.23 5.80
C LEU A 19 13.33 9.45 4.38
N LEU A 20 12.47 9.57 3.38
CA LEU A 20 12.88 9.80 1.98
C LEU A 20 13.67 11.10 1.84
N THR A 21 13.22 12.17 2.49
CA THR A 21 13.92 13.47 2.52
C THR A 21 15.32 13.32 3.11
N ARG A 22 15.45 12.63 4.24
CA ARG A 22 16.74 12.38 4.88
C ARG A 22 17.68 11.57 3.99
N LEU A 23 17.17 10.50 3.36
CA LEU A 23 17.96 9.68 2.43
C LEU A 23 18.45 10.49 1.23
N ASN A 24 17.59 11.34 0.66
CA ASN A 24 17.94 12.18 -0.49
C ASN A 24 18.89 13.34 -0.14
N SER A 25 18.97 13.74 1.13
CA SER A 25 19.85 14.82 1.60
C SER A 25 21.28 14.36 1.96
N GLY A 26 21.51 13.05 2.07
CA GLY A 26 22.82 12.50 2.44
C GLY A 26 23.83 12.53 1.29
N SER A 27 25.11 12.75 1.61
CA SER A 27 26.21 12.67 0.63
C SER A 27 26.72 11.24 0.39
N ASP A 28 26.43 10.32 1.30
CA ASP A 28 27.06 9.00 1.34
C ASP A 28 26.32 7.95 0.51
N VAL A 29 25.09 8.25 0.09
CA VAL A 29 24.24 7.37 -0.71
C VAL A 29 23.56 8.14 -1.84
N PRO A 30 23.29 7.52 -3.00
CA PRO A 30 22.53 8.16 -4.05
C PRO A 30 21.08 8.42 -3.62
N PRO A 31 20.42 9.43 -4.18
CA PRO A 31 18.99 9.67 -3.96
C PRO A 31 18.14 8.44 -4.30
N VAL A 32 17.01 8.30 -3.62
CA VAL A 32 16.02 7.27 -3.88
C VAL A 32 15.48 7.46 -5.30
N SER A 33 15.57 6.42 -6.11
CA SER A 33 15.18 6.42 -7.53
C SER A 33 14.00 5.51 -7.83
N CYS A 34 13.54 4.70 -6.88
CA CYS A 34 12.40 3.81 -7.00
C CYS A 34 11.93 3.38 -5.61
N ILE A 35 10.63 3.15 -5.46
CA ILE A 35 10.04 2.56 -4.25
C ILE A 35 9.51 1.16 -4.59
N VAL A 36 9.94 0.14 -3.84
CA VAL A 36 9.32 -1.19 -3.87
C VAL A 36 8.57 -1.39 -2.56
N SER A 37 7.25 -1.54 -2.64
CA SER A 37 6.37 -1.51 -1.46
C SER A 37 5.37 -2.64 -1.47
N ASP A 38 4.85 -3.01 -0.30
CA ASP A 38 3.73 -3.93 -0.20
C ASP A 38 2.44 -3.25 -0.72
N ALA A 39 1.67 -3.96 -1.55
CA ALA A 39 0.48 -3.44 -2.20
C ALA A 39 -0.64 -3.01 -1.23
N SER A 40 -0.60 -3.45 0.03
CA SER A 40 -1.50 -2.98 1.11
C SER A 40 -1.09 -1.63 1.70
N ARG A 41 0.06 -1.07 1.31
CA ARG A 41 0.62 0.20 1.81
C ARG A 41 0.52 1.30 0.75
N SER A 42 -0.69 1.63 0.33
CA SER A 42 -0.91 2.59 -0.77
C SER A 42 -0.38 4.00 -0.50
N PHE A 43 -0.17 4.40 0.77
CA PHE A 43 0.49 5.67 1.10
C PHE A 43 1.89 5.83 0.46
N THR A 44 2.55 4.72 0.14
CA THR A 44 3.85 4.75 -0.54
C THR A 44 3.76 5.20 -2.00
N THR A 45 2.58 5.06 -2.62
CA THR A 45 2.29 5.58 -3.96
C THR A 45 2.26 7.10 -3.93
N ASP A 46 1.56 7.71 -2.96
CA ASP A 46 1.49 9.18 -2.82
C ASP A 46 2.90 9.78 -2.64
N ALA A 47 3.75 9.13 -1.86
CA ALA A 47 5.13 9.56 -1.66
C ALA A 47 6.00 9.40 -2.92
N ALA A 48 5.78 8.35 -3.72
CA ALA A 48 6.49 8.15 -4.98
C ALA A 48 6.08 9.20 -6.03
N GLU A 49 4.77 9.53 -6.08
CA GLU A 49 4.23 10.57 -6.96
C GLU A 49 4.82 11.94 -6.64
N GLU A 50 4.91 12.31 -5.36
CA GLU A 50 5.53 13.58 -4.93
C GLU A 50 7.02 13.69 -5.27
N LEU A 51 7.73 12.57 -5.33
CA LEU A 51 9.14 12.51 -5.74
C LEU A 51 9.33 12.30 -7.25
N GLU A 52 8.24 12.13 -8.00
CA GLU A 52 8.25 11.82 -9.44
C GLU A 52 9.12 10.58 -9.77
N ILE A 53 9.10 9.56 -8.90
CA ILE A 53 9.85 8.30 -9.08
C ILE A 53 8.93 7.09 -9.27
N PRO A 54 9.40 6.02 -9.93
CA PRO A 54 8.65 4.77 -10.05
C PRO A 54 8.31 4.13 -8.71
N VAL A 55 7.15 3.49 -8.64
CA VAL A 55 6.75 2.59 -7.55
C VAL A 55 6.34 1.23 -8.07
N VAL A 56 6.84 0.17 -7.43
CA VAL A 56 6.48 -1.22 -7.70
C VAL A 56 5.77 -1.79 -6.48
N LEU A 57 4.54 -2.27 -6.67
CA LEU A 57 3.72 -2.84 -5.61
C LEU A 57 3.82 -4.37 -5.62
N LEU A 58 4.23 -4.93 -4.48
CA LEU A 58 4.32 -6.35 -4.22
C LEU A 58 3.05 -6.82 -3.50
N TRP A 59 2.28 -7.70 -4.16
CA TRP A 59 1.21 -8.42 -3.49
C TRP A 59 1.77 -9.67 -2.81
N THR A 60 1.83 -9.63 -1.48
CA THR A 60 2.44 -10.68 -0.66
C THR A 60 1.54 -11.89 -0.44
N ASN A 61 0.24 -11.78 -0.75
CA ASN A 61 -0.70 -12.91 -0.66
C ASN A 61 -0.75 -13.72 -1.97
N SER A 62 -1.58 -14.76 -2.02
CA SER A 62 -1.74 -15.58 -3.22
C SER A 62 -2.42 -14.83 -4.37
N ALA A 63 -2.22 -15.30 -5.59
CA ALA A 63 -2.92 -14.79 -6.78
C ALA A 63 -4.46 -14.92 -6.64
N THR A 64 -4.94 -15.97 -5.99
CA THR A 64 -6.37 -16.14 -5.70
C THR A 64 -6.89 -15.03 -4.78
N ALA A 65 -6.12 -14.66 -3.76
CA ALA A 65 -6.49 -13.54 -2.88
C ALA A 65 -6.48 -12.20 -3.63
N LEU A 66 -5.54 -12.01 -4.58
CA LEU A 66 -5.53 -10.82 -5.43
C LEU A 66 -6.80 -10.73 -6.28
N MET A 67 -7.21 -11.83 -6.91
CA MET A 67 -8.45 -11.86 -7.71
C MET A 67 -9.68 -11.52 -6.88
N LEU A 68 -9.75 -12.00 -5.63
CA LEU A 68 -10.82 -11.64 -4.71
C LEU A 68 -10.81 -10.15 -4.39
N TYR A 69 -9.63 -9.58 -4.11
CA TYR A 69 -9.46 -8.16 -3.84
C TYR A 69 -9.89 -7.29 -5.04
N LEU A 70 -9.45 -7.62 -6.25
CA LEU A 70 -9.79 -6.90 -7.50
C LEU A 70 -11.29 -6.96 -7.84
N HIS A 71 -12.00 -7.99 -7.36
CA HIS A 71 -13.43 -8.14 -7.58
C HIS A 71 -14.27 -7.81 -6.35
N TYR A 72 -13.68 -7.27 -5.28
CA TYR A 72 -14.36 -6.99 -4.02
C TYR A 72 -15.66 -6.19 -4.23
N GLN A 73 -15.62 -5.13 -5.04
CA GLN A 73 -16.80 -4.31 -5.34
C GLN A 73 -17.92 -5.12 -6.02
N LYS A 74 -17.57 -5.99 -6.97
CA LYS A 74 -18.55 -6.86 -7.65
C LYS A 74 -19.18 -7.89 -6.72
N LEU A 75 -18.44 -8.33 -5.69
CA LEU A 75 -18.97 -9.25 -4.69
C LEU A 75 -20.02 -8.55 -3.80
N ILE A 76 -19.81 -7.28 -3.48
CA ILE A 76 -20.81 -6.43 -2.79
C ILE A 76 -22.04 -6.26 -3.67
N GLU A 77 -21.85 -5.86 -4.93
CA GLU A 77 -22.95 -5.63 -5.88
C GLU A 77 -23.83 -6.88 -6.10
N LYS A 78 -23.24 -8.07 -5.99
CA LYS A 78 -23.95 -9.35 -6.10
C LYS A 78 -24.55 -9.85 -4.78
N GLY A 79 -24.39 -9.12 -3.68
CA GLY A 79 -24.86 -9.53 -2.36
C GLY A 79 -24.16 -10.79 -1.82
N ILE A 80 -22.95 -11.09 -2.32
CA ILE A 80 -22.16 -12.24 -1.85
C ILE A 80 -21.46 -11.89 -0.53
N ILE A 81 -21.09 -10.62 -0.35
CA ILE A 81 -20.52 -10.09 0.89
C ILE A 81 -21.28 -8.84 1.37
N PRO A 82 -21.40 -8.63 2.69
CA PRO A 82 -20.95 -9.53 3.76
C PRO A 82 -21.75 -10.83 3.76
N VAL A 83 -21.08 -11.95 4.05
CA VAL A 83 -21.75 -13.24 4.15
C VAL A 83 -22.66 -13.18 5.37
N GLU A 84 -23.93 -13.53 5.22
CA GLU A 84 -24.82 -13.68 6.36
C GLU A 84 -24.25 -14.74 7.31
N ASP A 85 -24.03 -14.37 8.57
CA ASP A 85 -23.69 -15.34 9.61
C ASP A 85 -24.91 -16.28 9.77
N LYS A 86 -24.74 -17.54 9.38
CA LYS A 86 -25.71 -18.58 9.72
C LYS A 86 -25.41 -19.02 11.15
N GLU A 87 -26.33 -18.70 12.07
CA GLU A 87 -26.39 -19.31 13.41
C GLU A 87 -26.50 -20.84 13.35
#